data_AF-A0A316M5E8-F1
#
_entry.id   AF-A0A316M5E8-F1
#
_cell.length_a   1.000
_cell.length_b   1.000
_cell.length_c   1.000
_cell.angle_alpha   90.00
_cell.angle_beta   90.00
_cell.angle_gamma   90.00
#
_symmetry.space_group_name_H-M   'P 1'
#
loop_
_entity.id
_entity.type
_entity.pdbx_description
1 polymer ?
#
loop_
_entity_poly.entity_id
_entity_poly.type
_entity_poly.pdbx_seq_one_letter_code
_entity_poly.pdbx_strand_id
1 'polypeptide(L)'
;MFMKKILFATDLDGTLLNDGAAVAPEHAAQLNDMVDAGCLFTIASARSPVSAQLVLDAAGLRLSAPAVCLNGSLLWDMRAGRPVKGFPIERQAAGAVLALLPGSPAAGKFCVLDQSGGRLVTYYRDDIEMPDWSMRYLRSLETEKTPVLPLSAYRAADCGGAIVGFSFHDHYTRLDDLHAALLQLDGVKTVYYADTYREGYKFLECGA
;
A
#
# COMPACT_ATOMS: atom_id res chain seq x y z
N MET A 1 -34.41 17.43 9.82
CA MET A 1 -33.77 16.24 10.45
C MET A 1 -32.60 15.83 9.56
N PHE A 2 -31.36 16.10 9.97
CA PHE A 2 -30.19 15.63 9.23
C PHE A 2 -30.07 14.13 9.47
N MET A 3 -30.37 13.29 8.47
CA MET A 3 -30.04 11.88 8.54
C MET A 3 -28.52 11.76 8.59
N LYS A 4 -28.01 11.10 9.64
CA LYS A 4 -26.59 10.83 9.83
C LYS A 4 -26.13 9.93 8.68
N LYS A 5 -25.22 10.41 7.83
CA LYS A 5 -24.55 9.56 6.84
C LYS A 5 -23.58 8.63 7.58
N ILE A 6 -23.71 7.33 7.35
CA ILE A 6 -22.84 6.30 7.93
C ILE A 6 -21.95 5.78 6.80
N LEU A 7 -20.65 5.69 7.06
CA LEU A 7 -19.67 5.05 6.19
C LEU A 7 -19.28 3.71 6.82
N PHE A 8 -19.43 2.63 6.07
CA PHE A 8 -18.89 1.33 6.40
C PHE A 8 -17.50 1.20 5.76
N ALA A 9 -16.51 0.86 6.56
CA ALA A 9 -15.15 0.62 6.12
C ALA A 9 -14.70 -0.73 6.67
N THR A 10 -14.03 -1.51 5.83
CA THR A 10 -13.46 -2.81 6.21
C THR A 10 -12.00 -2.89 5.81
N ASP A 11 -11.21 -3.59 6.61
CA ASP A 11 -9.93 -4.10 6.13
C ASP A 11 -10.14 -5.21 5.09
N LEU A 12 -9.08 -5.53 4.34
CA LEU A 12 -9.04 -6.60 3.35
C LEU A 12 -8.48 -7.89 3.96
N ASP A 13 -7.16 -7.99 4.07
CA ASP A 13 -6.45 -9.21 4.47
C ASP A 13 -6.80 -9.61 5.91
N GLY A 14 -7.25 -10.84 6.13
CA GLY A 14 -7.67 -11.32 7.46
C GLY A 14 -9.01 -10.76 7.96
N THR A 15 -9.73 -9.97 7.14
CA THR A 15 -11.07 -9.45 7.46
C THR A 15 -12.09 -9.77 6.36
N LEU A 16 -12.02 -9.06 5.23
CA LEU A 16 -12.93 -9.28 4.10
C LEU A 16 -12.45 -10.42 3.19
N LEU A 17 -11.14 -10.59 3.07
CA LEU A 17 -10.52 -11.65 2.29
C LEU A 17 -10.41 -12.92 3.12
N ASN A 18 -10.76 -14.04 2.51
CA ASN A 18 -10.53 -15.36 3.07
C ASN A 18 -9.06 -15.79 2.92
N ASP A 19 -8.75 -17.00 3.41
CA ASP A 19 -7.41 -17.59 3.35
C ASP A 19 -6.89 -17.80 1.90
N GLY A 20 -7.78 -17.76 0.91
CA GLY A 20 -7.45 -17.77 -0.52
C GLY A 20 -7.23 -16.38 -1.12
N ALA A 21 -7.12 -15.33 -0.31
CA ALA A 21 -6.99 -13.94 -0.73
C ALA A 21 -8.12 -13.42 -1.63
N ALA A 22 -9.34 -13.96 -1.44
CA ALA A 22 -10.51 -13.65 -2.24
C ALA A 22 -11.69 -13.18 -1.37
N VAL A 23 -12.55 -12.34 -1.95
CA VAL A 23 -13.85 -12.00 -1.35
C VAL A 23 -14.84 -13.12 -1.69
N ALA A 24 -15.57 -13.61 -0.70
CA ALA A 24 -16.63 -14.59 -0.95
C ALA A 24 -17.73 -13.99 -1.85
N PRO A 25 -18.22 -14.69 -2.89
CA PRO A 25 -19.22 -14.14 -3.82
C PRO A 25 -20.48 -13.60 -3.13
N GLU A 26 -20.94 -14.29 -2.09
CA GLU A 26 -22.09 -13.90 -1.28
C GLU A 26 -21.86 -12.58 -0.53
N HIS A 27 -20.65 -12.34 -0.01
CA HIS A 27 -20.29 -11.08 0.65
C HIS A 27 -20.22 -9.95 -0.37
N ALA A 28 -19.63 -10.19 -1.54
CA ALA A 28 -19.56 -9.21 -2.61
C ALA A 28 -20.96 -8.79 -3.09
N ALA A 29 -21.88 -9.74 -3.26
CA ALA A 29 -23.28 -9.47 -3.62
C ALA A 29 -23.98 -8.60 -2.56
N GLN A 30 -23.90 -8.96 -1.28
CA GLN A 30 -24.54 -8.21 -0.19
C GLN A 30 -23.99 -6.79 -0.06
N LEU A 31 -22.66 -6.61 -0.15
CA LEU A 31 -22.03 -5.29 -0.09
C LEU A 31 -22.44 -4.42 -1.28
N ASN A 32 -22.55 -5.01 -2.47
CA ASN A 32 -23.04 -4.32 -3.65
C ASN A 32 -24.52 -3.90 -3.51
N ASP A 33 -25.38 -4.76 -2.96
CA ASP A 33 -26.79 -4.42 -2.67
C ASP A 33 -26.88 -3.25 -1.67
N MET A 34 -26.03 -3.23 -0.65
CA MET A 34 -25.94 -2.11 0.29
C MET A 34 -25.53 -0.82 -0.43
N VAL A 35 -24.52 -0.87 -1.29
CA VAL A 35 -24.08 0.28 -2.09
C VAL A 35 -25.20 0.79 -3.00
N ASP A 36 -25.94 -0.11 -3.65
CA ASP A 36 -27.06 0.24 -4.53
C ASP A 36 -28.23 0.86 -3.75
N ALA A 37 -28.41 0.47 -2.48
CA ALA A 37 -29.35 1.10 -1.54
C ALA A 37 -28.87 2.47 -1.01
N GLY A 38 -27.74 3.00 -1.48
CA GLY A 38 -27.20 4.31 -1.12
C GLY A 38 -26.27 4.29 0.09
N CYS A 39 -25.82 3.12 0.53
CA CYS A 39 -24.84 2.99 1.60
C CYS A 39 -23.46 3.48 1.16
N LEU A 40 -22.77 4.20 2.05
CA LEU A 40 -21.37 4.53 1.85
C LEU A 40 -20.51 3.35 2.30
N PHE A 41 -19.70 2.82 1.39
CA PHE A 41 -18.84 1.67 1.62
C PHE A 41 -17.45 1.92 1.02
N THR A 42 -16.41 1.54 1.76
CA THR A 42 -15.01 1.62 1.33
C THR A 42 -14.15 0.55 2.01
N ILE A 43 -12.88 0.49 1.61
CA ILE A 43 -11.84 -0.32 2.25
C ILE A 43 -10.83 0.56 2.99
N ALA A 44 -10.19 -0.02 4.01
CA ALA A 44 -9.04 0.56 4.70
C ALA A 44 -7.96 -0.50 4.90
N SER A 45 -6.90 -0.46 4.08
CA SER A 45 -5.94 -1.56 3.95
C SER A 45 -4.49 -1.08 3.79
N ALA A 46 -3.56 -1.93 4.21
CA ALA A 46 -2.12 -1.83 3.92
C ALA A 46 -1.82 -1.85 2.42
N ARG A 47 -2.67 -2.49 1.61
CA ARG A 47 -2.44 -2.67 0.18
C ARG A 47 -2.29 -1.33 -0.55
N SER A 48 -1.44 -1.34 -1.58
CA SER A 48 -1.40 -0.27 -2.59
C SER A 48 -2.72 -0.21 -3.38
N PRO A 49 -3.07 0.94 -3.98
CA PRO A 49 -4.32 1.07 -4.74
C PRO A 49 -4.53 -0.01 -5.79
N VAL A 50 -3.50 -0.31 -6.60
CA VAL A 50 -3.61 -1.33 -7.66
C VAL A 50 -3.77 -2.72 -7.06
N SER A 51 -2.99 -3.06 -6.03
CA SER A 51 -3.09 -4.36 -5.37
C SER A 51 -4.44 -4.62 -4.71
N ALA A 52 -5.10 -3.56 -4.22
CA ALA A 52 -6.46 -3.64 -3.71
C ALA A 52 -7.47 -3.74 -4.87
N GLN A 53 -7.32 -2.91 -5.91
CA GLN A 53 -8.19 -2.91 -7.08
C GLN A 53 -8.27 -4.29 -7.75
N LEU A 54 -7.14 -5.00 -7.89
CA LEU A 54 -7.13 -6.34 -8.48
C LEU A 54 -8.07 -7.32 -7.77
N VAL A 55 -8.18 -7.25 -6.44
CA VAL A 55 -9.06 -8.13 -5.66
C VAL A 55 -10.50 -7.66 -5.71
N LEU A 56 -10.73 -6.34 -5.69
CA LEU A 56 -12.07 -5.77 -5.86
C LEU A 56 -12.66 -6.11 -7.23
N ASP A 57 -11.86 -5.99 -8.29
CA ASP A 57 -12.27 -6.31 -9.66
C ASP A 57 -12.57 -7.80 -9.83
N ALA A 58 -11.71 -8.67 -9.27
CA ALA A 58 -11.93 -10.12 -9.30
C ALA A 58 -13.25 -10.52 -8.60
N ALA A 59 -13.66 -9.78 -7.57
CA ALA A 59 -14.91 -10.00 -6.86
C ALA A 59 -16.11 -9.23 -7.43
N GLY A 60 -15.90 -8.32 -8.39
CA GLY A 60 -16.93 -7.37 -8.84
C GLY A 60 -17.45 -6.45 -7.73
N LEU A 61 -16.64 -6.17 -6.70
CA LEU A 61 -17.02 -5.39 -5.53
C LEU A 61 -16.85 -3.89 -5.79
N ARG A 62 -17.92 -3.12 -5.59
CA ARG A 62 -17.95 -1.67 -5.83
C ARG A 62 -17.76 -0.89 -4.53
N LEU A 63 -16.95 0.16 -4.59
CA LEU A 63 -16.83 1.14 -3.51
C LEU A 63 -17.64 2.39 -3.85
N SER A 64 -18.27 3.00 -2.85
CA SER A 64 -19.01 4.26 -3.00
C SER A 64 -18.32 5.46 -2.33
N ALA A 65 -17.16 5.23 -1.71
CA ALA A 65 -16.28 6.25 -1.17
C ALA A 65 -14.80 5.95 -1.49
N PRO A 66 -13.89 6.94 -1.41
CA PRO A 66 -12.46 6.72 -1.61
C PRO A 66 -11.90 5.68 -0.63
N ALA A 67 -10.97 4.87 -1.13
CA ALA A 67 -10.27 3.83 -0.39
C ALA A 67 -9.13 4.41 0.44
N VAL A 68 -8.94 3.89 1.64
CA VAL A 68 -7.77 4.14 2.47
C VAL A 68 -6.74 3.06 2.14
N CYS A 69 -5.60 3.44 1.58
CA CYS A 69 -4.54 2.57 1.08
C CYS A 69 -3.22 2.87 1.80
N LEU A 70 -2.24 1.97 1.66
CA LEU A 70 -0.89 2.13 2.19
C LEU A 70 -0.90 2.48 3.70
N ASN A 71 -1.67 1.74 4.48
CA ASN A 71 -1.91 1.96 5.91
C ASN A 71 -2.37 3.38 6.27
N GLY A 72 -3.16 3.98 5.39
CA GLY A 72 -3.73 5.31 5.61
C GLY A 72 -2.83 6.47 5.19
N SER A 73 -1.65 6.20 4.63
CA SER A 73 -0.84 7.24 4.00
C SER A 73 -1.42 7.78 2.70
N LEU A 74 -2.43 7.11 2.13
CA LEU A 74 -3.04 7.49 0.87
C LEU A 74 -4.56 7.26 0.87
N LEU A 75 -5.32 8.31 0.58
CA LEU A 75 -6.72 8.23 0.20
C LEU A 75 -6.81 8.23 -1.32
N TRP A 76 -7.44 7.20 -1.90
CA TRP A 76 -7.47 6.96 -3.34
C TRP A 76 -8.88 6.80 -3.88
N ASP A 77 -9.20 7.49 -4.97
CA ASP A 77 -10.45 7.28 -5.70
C ASP A 77 -10.24 6.15 -6.70
N MET A 78 -10.72 4.96 -6.34
CA MET A 78 -10.61 3.74 -7.15
C MET A 78 -11.29 3.91 -8.52
N ARG A 79 -12.42 4.61 -8.58
CA ARG A 79 -13.19 4.80 -9.82
C ARG A 79 -12.50 5.77 -10.77
N ALA A 80 -11.99 6.88 -10.24
CA ALA A 80 -11.25 7.85 -11.05
C ALA A 80 -9.79 7.41 -11.29
N GLY A 81 -9.30 6.42 -10.54
CA GLY A 81 -7.92 5.96 -10.57
C GLY A 81 -6.94 7.09 -10.27
N ARG A 82 -7.18 7.87 -9.22
CA ARG A 82 -6.34 9.02 -8.85
C ARG A 82 -6.29 9.23 -7.33
N PRO A 83 -5.25 9.86 -6.80
CA PRO A 83 -5.19 10.17 -5.38
C PRO A 83 -6.22 11.26 -5.05
N VAL A 84 -6.85 11.12 -3.89
CA VAL A 84 -7.67 12.18 -3.27
C VAL A 84 -6.81 13.00 -2.32
N LYS A 85 -5.98 12.32 -1.52
CA LYS A 85 -5.07 12.96 -0.56
C LYS A 85 -3.95 12.01 -0.16
N GLY A 86 -2.72 12.51 -0.13
CA GLY A 86 -1.58 11.84 0.49
C GLY A 86 -1.27 12.41 1.87
N PHE A 87 -0.70 11.57 2.72
CA PHE A 87 -0.15 11.91 4.03
C PHE A 87 1.32 11.50 4.04
N PRO A 88 2.19 12.31 3.39
CA PRO A 88 3.56 11.92 3.17
C PRO A 88 4.38 11.92 4.45
N ILE A 89 5.42 11.09 4.45
CA ILE A 89 6.49 11.13 5.44
C ILE A 89 7.26 12.44 5.24
N GLU A 90 7.63 13.08 6.35
CA GLU A 90 8.44 14.29 6.34
C GLU A 90 9.78 14.03 5.64
N ARG A 91 10.30 15.02 4.90
CA ARG A 91 11.41 14.81 3.96
C ARG A 91 12.67 14.31 4.67
N GLN A 92 12.99 14.86 5.85
CA GLN A 92 14.15 14.43 6.62
C GLN A 92 13.97 12.99 7.11
N ALA A 93 12.81 12.66 7.67
CA ALA A 93 12.49 11.30 8.12
C ALA A 93 12.52 10.28 6.97
N ALA A 94 11.93 10.59 5.81
CA ALA A 94 11.98 9.73 4.63
C ALA A 94 13.41 9.54 4.10
N GLY A 95 14.22 10.60 4.15
CA GLY A 95 15.65 10.54 3.81
C GLY A 95 16.43 9.63 4.76
N ALA A 96 16.11 9.65 6.05
CA ALA A 96 16.72 8.76 7.04
C ALA A 96 16.38 7.28 6.77
N VAL A 97 15.13 6.97 6.41
CA VAL A 97 14.74 5.60 6.00
C VAL A 97 15.50 5.16 4.74
N LEU A 98 15.59 6.02 3.72
CA LEU A 98 16.35 5.72 2.51
C LEU A 98 17.84 5.44 2.78
N ALA A 99 18.43 6.14 3.75
CA ALA A 99 19.83 5.96 4.14
C ALA A 99 20.11 4.58 4.78
N LEU A 100 19.08 3.90 5.30
CA LEU A 100 19.21 2.54 5.85
C LEU A 100 19.23 1.44 4.76
N LEU A 101 18.73 1.72 3.55
CA LEU A 101 18.54 0.69 2.52
C LEU A 101 19.84 -0.01 2.09
N PRO A 102 20.97 0.70 1.82
CA PRO A 102 22.18 0.04 1.34
C PRO A 102 22.79 -0.95 2.34
N GLY A 103 22.55 -0.76 3.65
CA GLY A 103 23.01 -1.66 4.70
C GLY A 103 22.05 -2.80 5.03
N SER A 104 20.85 -2.80 4.44
CA SER A 104 19.80 -3.77 4.76
C SER A 104 19.69 -4.84 3.67
N PRO A 105 19.57 -6.13 4.04
CA PRO A 105 19.27 -7.19 3.07
C PRO A 105 17.80 -7.22 2.66
N ALA A 106 16.91 -6.50 3.35
CA ALA A 106 15.47 -6.58 3.12
C ALA A 106 15.08 -6.18 1.69
N ALA A 107 14.34 -7.06 1.01
CA ALA A 107 13.58 -6.69 -0.17
C ALA A 107 12.47 -5.70 0.20
N GLY A 108 12.23 -4.71 -0.65
CA GLY A 108 11.19 -3.73 -0.38
C GLY A 108 10.99 -2.71 -1.48
N LYS A 109 10.00 -1.85 -1.23
CA LYS A 109 9.58 -0.78 -2.11
C LYS A 109 9.12 0.42 -1.32
N PHE A 110 8.98 1.56 -1.99
CA PHE A 110 8.31 2.73 -1.45
C PHE A 110 7.51 3.45 -2.52
N CYS A 111 6.51 4.20 -2.08
CA CYS A 111 5.60 4.90 -2.97
C CYS A 111 5.84 6.41 -2.87
N VAL A 112 5.91 7.08 -4.01
CA VAL A 112 6.06 8.53 -4.15
C VAL A 112 4.81 9.08 -4.83
N LEU A 113 4.18 10.04 -4.17
CA LEU A 113 3.11 10.84 -4.76
C LEU A 113 3.74 12.01 -5.52
N ASP A 114 3.49 12.14 -6.82
CA ASP A 114 4.07 13.19 -7.64
C ASP A 114 3.54 14.60 -7.28
N GLN A 115 4.27 15.66 -7.66
CA GLN A 115 3.86 17.04 -7.35
C GLN A 115 2.57 17.47 -8.05
N SER A 116 2.28 16.88 -9.21
CA SER A 116 1.04 17.16 -9.93
C SER A 116 -0.19 16.58 -9.21
N GLY A 117 0.04 15.74 -8.19
CA GLY A 117 -1.01 15.03 -7.45
C GLY A 117 -1.77 14.05 -8.33
N GLY A 118 -1.17 13.60 -9.43
CA GLY A 118 -1.82 12.79 -10.46
C GLY A 118 -1.33 11.35 -10.52
N ARG A 119 -0.10 11.07 -10.04
CA ARG A 119 0.53 9.75 -10.17
C ARG A 119 1.14 9.27 -8.85
N LEU A 120 1.00 7.96 -8.63
CA LEU A 120 1.65 7.24 -7.52
C LEU A 120 2.73 6.34 -8.11
N VAL A 121 4.00 6.73 -7.95
CA VAL A 121 5.14 5.96 -8.47
C VAL A 121 5.62 4.99 -7.39
N THR A 122 5.74 3.71 -7.72
CA THR A 122 6.36 2.72 -6.84
C THR A 122 7.82 2.55 -7.23
N TYR A 123 8.73 2.70 -6.27
CA TYR A 123 10.14 2.40 -6.44
C TYR A 123 10.48 1.11 -5.72
N TYR A 124 11.05 0.13 -6.41
CA TYR A 124 11.48 -1.14 -5.81
C TYR A 124 13.00 -1.22 -5.73
N ARG A 125 13.51 -1.99 -4.76
CA ARG A 125 14.94 -2.23 -4.59
C ARG A 125 15.49 -3.16 -5.67
N ASP A 126 16.13 -2.58 -6.68
CA ASP A 126 16.83 -3.31 -7.75
C ASP A 126 18.28 -3.67 -7.39
N ASP A 127 18.74 -3.25 -6.22
CA ASP A 127 20.05 -3.56 -5.64
C ASP A 127 20.05 -4.85 -4.80
N ILE A 128 18.89 -5.50 -4.64
CA ILE A 128 18.72 -6.78 -3.95
C ILE A 128 18.10 -7.78 -4.92
N GLU A 129 18.63 -9.00 -4.93
CA GLU A 129 18.01 -10.10 -5.67
C GLU A 129 16.67 -10.47 -5.03
N MET A 130 15.59 -10.33 -5.80
CA MET A 130 14.24 -10.66 -5.38
C MET A 130 13.78 -11.97 -6.04
N PRO A 131 13.05 -12.84 -5.31
CA PRO A 131 12.45 -14.01 -5.92
C PRO A 131 11.53 -13.67 -7.09
N ASP A 132 11.42 -14.58 -8.06
CA ASP A 132 10.58 -14.45 -9.25
C ASP A 132 9.13 -14.01 -8.94
N TRP A 133 8.55 -14.56 -7.88
CA TRP A 133 7.18 -14.25 -7.49
C TRP A 133 7.03 -12.80 -7.03
N SER A 134 8.04 -12.24 -6.35
CA SER A 134 8.04 -10.86 -5.89
C SER A 134 8.14 -9.91 -7.08
N MET A 135 8.97 -10.25 -8.07
CA MET A 135 9.07 -9.50 -9.31
C MET A 135 7.81 -9.58 -10.16
N ARG A 136 7.15 -10.74 -10.24
CA ARG A 136 5.83 -10.87 -10.88
C ARG A 136 4.78 -10.02 -10.19
N TYR A 137 4.77 -10.03 -8.86
CA TYR A 137 3.87 -9.19 -8.07
C TYR A 137 4.11 -7.70 -8.35
N LEU A 138 5.35 -7.22 -8.30
CA LEU A 138 5.68 -5.83 -8.62
C LEU A 138 5.20 -5.42 -10.02
N ARG A 139 5.44 -6.27 -11.03
CA ARG A 139 4.97 -6.03 -12.40
C ARG A 139 3.44 -5.97 -12.51
N SER A 140 2.70 -6.74 -11.70
CA SER A 140 1.23 -6.65 -11.69
C SER A 140 0.67 -5.35 -11.11
N LEU A 141 1.50 -4.54 -10.43
CA LEU A 141 1.10 -3.24 -9.89
C LEU A 141 1.27 -2.11 -10.91
N GLU A 142 1.95 -2.36 -12.03
CA GLU A 142 2.26 -1.34 -13.01
C GLU A 142 1.05 -0.98 -13.86
N THR A 143 0.73 0.32 -13.89
CA THR A 143 -0.26 0.91 -14.80
C THR A 143 0.27 2.25 -15.31
N GLU A 144 -0.39 2.82 -16.32
CA GLU A 144 -0.06 4.17 -16.81
C GLU A 144 -0.04 5.24 -15.71
N LYS A 145 -0.93 5.10 -14.70
CA LYS A 145 -1.06 6.05 -13.59
C LYS A 145 -0.22 5.68 -12.37
N THR A 146 0.23 4.44 -12.29
CA THR A 146 0.99 3.88 -11.17
C THR A 146 2.24 3.14 -11.66
N PRO A 147 3.22 3.87 -12.22
CA PRO A 147 4.43 3.24 -12.74
C PRO A 147 5.24 2.57 -11.62
N VAL A 148 5.94 1.50 -11.98
CA VAL A 148 6.83 0.75 -11.09
C VAL A 148 8.24 0.85 -11.64
N LEU A 149 9.13 1.51 -10.89
CA LEU A 149 10.47 1.87 -11.33
C LEU A 149 11.54 1.31 -10.37
N PRO A 150 12.75 1.04 -10.85
CA PRO A 150 13.85 0.65 -9.96
C PRO A 150 14.31 1.81 -9.07
N LEU A 151 14.83 1.51 -7.89
CA LEU A 151 15.46 2.47 -6.97
C LEU A 151 16.61 3.22 -7.67
N SER A 152 17.36 2.57 -8.57
CA SER A 152 18.38 3.22 -9.38
C SER A 152 17.86 4.34 -10.28
N ALA A 153 16.55 4.43 -10.55
CA ALA A 153 15.90 5.55 -11.24
C ALA A 153 15.39 6.65 -10.30
N TYR A 154 15.41 6.43 -8.98
CA TYR A 154 14.98 7.43 -8.00
C TYR A 154 16.05 8.51 -7.81
N ARG A 155 15.64 9.78 -7.88
CA ARG A 155 16.53 10.94 -7.68
C ARG A 155 15.86 11.94 -6.76
N ALA A 156 16.24 11.99 -5.48
CA ALA A 156 15.65 12.85 -4.45
C ALA A 156 15.57 14.35 -4.83
N ALA A 157 16.54 14.83 -5.63
CA ALA A 157 16.60 16.20 -6.10
C ALA A 157 15.65 16.48 -7.27
N ASP A 158 15.38 15.48 -8.10
CA ASP A 158 14.57 15.60 -9.32
C ASP A 158 13.12 15.17 -9.08
N CYS A 159 12.90 14.29 -8.10
CA CYS A 159 11.57 13.92 -7.67
C CYS A 159 11.03 15.01 -6.73
N GLY A 160 10.32 15.96 -7.34
CA GLY A 160 9.55 16.91 -6.56
C GLY A 160 8.46 16.25 -5.68
N GLY A 161 8.17 14.97 -5.90
CA GLY A 161 7.14 14.21 -5.19
C GLY A 161 7.47 13.91 -3.72
N ALA A 162 6.47 13.48 -2.97
CA ALA A 162 6.58 13.17 -1.55
C ALA A 162 6.42 11.66 -1.32
N ILE A 163 7.30 11.07 -0.51
CA ILE A 163 7.19 9.64 -0.16
C ILE A 163 6.01 9.47 0.78
N VAL A 164 5.07 8.61 0.42
CA VAL A 164 3.87 8.33 1.23
C VAL A 164 4.04 7.11 2.12
N GLY A 165 4.93 6.17 1.75
CA GLY A 165 5.22 5.04 2.62
C GLY A 165 6.27 4.10 2.05
N PHE A 166 6.86 3.30 2.92
CA PHE A 166 7.73 2.18 2.60
C PHE A 166 7.02 0.87 2.97
N SER A 167 7.26 -0.17 2.20
CA SER A 167 6.77 -1.53 2.44
C SER A 167 7.87 -2.51 2.10
N PHE A 168 8.34 -3.23 3.11
CA PHE A 168 9.32 -4.30 2.99
C PHE A 168 8.60 -5.63 3.20
N HIS A 169 8.87 -6.59 2.34
CA HIS A 169 8.26 -7.92 2.42
C HIS A 169 9.32 -8.97 2.14
N ASP A 170 9.70 -9.69 3.18
CA ASP A 170 10.79 -10.66 3.16
C ASP A 170 10.65 -11.65 4.33
N HIS A 171 11.54 -12.64 4.39
CA HIS A 171 11.66 -13.51 5.55
C HIS A 171 12.09 -12.70 6.78
N TYR A 172 11.51 -12.97 7.96
CA TYR A 172 11.72 -12.14 9.16
C TYR A 172 13.21 -11.93 9.52
N THR A 173 14.06 -12.94 9.28
CA THR A 173 15.51 -12.88 9.52
C THR A 173 16.24 -11.82 8.69
N ARG A 174 15.63 -11.31 7.61
CA ARG A 174 16.15 -10.22 6.77
C ARG A 174 15.54 -8.86 7.13
N LEU A 175 14.53 -8.84 7.99
CA LEU A 175 13.77 -7.64 8.36
C LEU A 175 14.05 -7.16 9.77
N ASP A 176 14.42 -8.05 10.71
CA ASP A 176 14.51 -7.72 12.13
C ASP A 176 15.50 -6.56 12.42
N ASP A 177 16.68 -6.56 11.80
CA ASP A 177 17.66 -5.48 11.98
C ASP A 177 17.17 -4.14 11.40
N LEU A 178 16.53 -4.19 10.23
CA LEU A 178 15.92 -3.01 9.62
C LEU A 178 14.78 -2.47 10.49
N HIS A 179 13.95 -3.34 11.05
CA HIS A 179 12.88 -2.97 11.96
C HIS A 179 13.44 -2.29 13.22
N ALA A 180 14.48 -2.87 13.83
CA ALA A 180 15.14 -2.27 14.99
C ALA A 180 15.70 -0.88 14.68
N ALA A 181 16.31 -0.70 13.50
CA ALA A 181 16.82 0.60 13.04
C ALA A 181 15.69 1.62 12.79
N LEU A 182 14.57 1.21 12.18
CA LEU A 182 13.41 2.07 11.95
C LEU A 182 12.80 2.58 13.25
N LEU A 183 12.75 1.75 14.30
CA LEU A 183 12.24 2.15 15.62
C LEU A 183 13.07 3.25 16.30
N GLN A 184 14.30 3.51 15.83
CA GLN A 184 15.15 4.59 16.33
C GLN A 184 14.95 5.91 15.58
N LEU A 185 14.17 5.93 14.50
CA LEU A 185 13.94 7.13 13.72
C LEU A 185 12.73 7.91 14.23
N ASP A 186 12.91 9.20 14.45
CA ASP A 186 11.80 10.13 14.70
C ASP A 186 11.03 10.42 13.40
N GLY A 187 9.73 10.70 13.52
CA GLY A 187 8.91 11.14 12.39
C GLY A 187 8.43 10.03 11.46
N VAL A 188 8.62 8.76 11.85
CA VAL A 188 8.02 7.60 11.18
C VAL A 188 7.28 6.71 12.16
N LYS A 189 6.20 6.10 11.69
CA LYS A 189 5.52 5.00 12.36
C LYS A 189 5.81 3.70 11.64
N THR A 190 6.13 2.67 12.39
CA THR A 190 6.46 1.35 11.86
C THR A 190 5.43 0.32 12.30
N VAL A 191 5.02 -0.52 11.36
CA VAL A 191 4.13 -1.67 11.61
C VAL A 191 4.86 -2.92 11.13
N TYR A 192 4.92 -3.95 11.97
CA TYR A 192 5.64 -5.19 11.67
C TYR A 192 4.77 -6.40 11.98
N TYR A 193 4.33 -7.11 10.94
CA TYR A 193 3.30 -8.16 11.06
C TYR A 193 3.56 -9.33 10.11
N ALA A 194 2.98 -10.50 10.43
CA ALA A 194 3.14 -11.71 9.63
C ALA A 194 2.39 -11.63 8.29
N ASP A 195 2.98 -12.19 7.23
CA ASP A 195 2.23 -12.47 6.00
C ASP A 195 1.22 -13.59 6.29
N THR A 196 -0.05 -13.35 5.99
CA THR A 196 -1.15 -14.32 6.14
C THR A 196 -0.98 -15.55 5.25
N TYR A 197 -0.27 -15.41 4.13
CA TYR A 197 -0.22 -16.43 3.06
C TYR A 197 1.15 -17.12 2.94
N ARG A 198 2.17 -16.66 3.68
CA ARG A 198 3.55 -17.17 3.57
C ARG A 198 4.21 -17.32 4.92
N GLU A 199 4.44 -18.57 5.32
CA GLU A 199 5.12 -18.89 6.57
C GLU A 199 6.54 -18.31 6.59
N GLY A 200 6.91 -17.68 7.72
CA GLY A 200 8.21 -17.05 7.92
C GLY A 200 8.38 -15.69 7.23
N TYR A 201 7.46 -15.28 6.36
CA TYR A 201 7.48 -13.95 5.75
C TYR A 201 6.72 -12.93 6.60
N LYS A 202 7.20 -11.69 6.58
CA LYS A 202 6.58 -10.57 7.29
C LYS A 202 6.54 -9.33 6.41
N PHE A 203 5.56 -8.49 6.69
CA PHE A 203 5.52 -7.12 6.21
C PHE A 203 6.09 -6.19 7.29
N LEU A 204 7.04 -5.36 6.88
CA LEU A 204 7.55 -4.24 7.66
C LEU A 204 7.19 -2.98 6.88
N GLU A 205 6.28 -2.18 7.41
CA GLU A 205 5.75 -1.01 6.74
C GLU A 205 6.04 0.26 7.54
N CYS A 206 6.32 1.35 6.84
CA CYS A 206 6.70 2.62 7.44
C CYS A 206 5.93 3.77 6.79
N GLY A 207 5.30 4.60 7.62
CA GLY A 207 4.49 5.76 7.23
C GLY A 207 4.70 6.94 8.18
N ALA A 208 3.92 8.02 8.00
CA ALA A 208 3.94 9.21 8.86
C ALA A 208 3.19 9.02 10.20
#